data_AF-A0A6I2ZZJ8-F1
#
_entry.id   AF-A0A6I2ZZJ8-F1
#
_cell.length_a   1.000
_cell.length_b   1.000
_cell.length_c   1.000
_cell.angle_alpha   90.00
_cell.angle_beta   90.00
_cell.angle_gamma   90.00
#
_symmetry.space_group_name_H-M   'P 1'
#
loop_
_entity.id
_entity.type
_entity.pdbx_description
1 polymer ?
#
loop_
_entity_poly.entity_id
_entity_poly.type
_entity_poly.pdbx_seq_one_letter_code
_entity_poly.pdbx_strand_id
1 'polypeptide(L)'
;MKPSSDLPGSPRRPRNPNQPAWMSKGRIALFVVAAVVLVLFLSARTLANFYVDLLWFRSVDRGSVFWTGIKSKVFLGAIFSVAFAIVSFISLTLAERLSPKELPSGPEREVVERFKLIVGRRTRLLRIAISVLFGLMVGLPAMAQWQDWLLFKNSQSFGINDPLYGVDIGFYVFRLPFLTFMVDWAFAAAVM
;
A
#
# COMPACT_ATOMS: atom_id res chain seq x y z
N MET A 1 26.66 75.47 15.01
CA MET A 1 26.87 74.05 14.64
C MET A 1 26.33 73.20 15.78
N LYS A 2 25.26 72.43 15.54
CA LYS A 2 24.55 71.60 16.57
C LYS A 2 25.02 70.14 16.42
N PRO A 3 25.22 69.36 17.50
CA PRO A 3 25.81 68.02 17.41
C PRO A 3 24.81 67.03 16.80
N SER A 4 25.31 66.14 15.94
CA SER A 4 24.55 65.16 15.16
C SER A 4 24.31 63.83 15.89
N SER A 5 23.94 63.86 17.18
CA SER A 5 23.73 62.65 18.00
C SER A 5 22.27 62.27 18.23
N ASP A 6 21.31 63.04 17.72
CA ASP A 6 19.87 62.82 17.99
C ASP A 6 19.15 62.26 16.75
N LEU A 7 19.54 61.07 16.29
CA LEU A 7 18.72 60.30 15.36
C LEU A 7 17.80 59.36 16.14
N PRO A 8 16.46 59.45 15.98
CA PRO A 8 15.52 58.56 16.64
C PRO A 8 15.74 57.12 16.14
N GLY A 9 15.94 56.20 17.09
CA GLY A 9 16.13 54.77 16.81
C GLY A 9 15.00 54.19 15.98
N SER A 10 15.35 53.34 15.02
CA SER A 10 14.40 52.70 14.12
C SER A 10 13.32 51.92 14.89
N PRO A 11 12.04 51.94 14.45
CA PRO A 11 10.99 51.21 15.13
C PRO A 11 11.28 49.71 15.09
N ARG A 12 11.40 49.09 16.27
CA ARG A 12 11.47 47.62 16.37
C ARG A 12 10.17 47.05 15.81
N ARG A 13 10.25 46.33 14.70
CA ARG A 13 9.09 45.64 14.11
C ARG A 13 8.42 44.76 15.18
N PRO A 14 7.09 44.82 15.34
CA PRO A 14 6.40 43.96 16.30
C PRO A 14 6.60 42.51 15.89
N ARG A 15 7.09 41.70 16.83
CA ARG A 15 7.24 40.25 16.65
C ARG A 15 5.84 39.65 16.57
N ASN A 16 5.44 39.20 15.38
CA ASN A 16 4.15 38.59 15.12
C ASN A 16 3.96 37.36 16.05
N PRO A 17 3.01 37.36 17.01
CA PRO A 17 2.83 36.26 17.97
C PRO A 17 2.18 35.01 17.36
N ASN A 18 1.68 35.10 16.11
CA ASN A 18 0.82 34.09 15.50
C ASN A 18 1.50 33.24 14.42
N GLN A 19 2.82 33.06 14.44
CA GLN A 19 3.43 31.99 13.64
C GLN A 19 3.26 30.65 14.36
N PRO A 20 2.46 29.71 13.82
CA PRO A 20 2.37 28.38 14.43
C PRO A 20 3.78 27.80 14.47
N ALA A 21 4.22 27.33 15.65
CA ALA A 21 5.49 26.67 15.85
C ALA A 21 5.46 25.27 15.19
N TRP A 22 5.31 25.24 13.86
CA TRP A 22 5.53 24.06 13.06
C TRP A 22 6.99 23.64 13.30
N MET A 23 7.15 22.38 13.71
CA MET A 23 8.39 21.78 14.21
C MET A 23 9.65 22.39 13.58
N SER A 24 10.49 23.03 14.41
CA SER A 24 11.80 23.53 13.97
C SER A 24 12.49 22.48 13.12
N LYS A 25 13.03 22.84 11.95
CA LYS A 25 13.65 21.92 10.98
C LYS A 25 14.62 20.90 11.62
N GLY A 26 15.28 21.28 12.73
CA GLY A 26 16.12 20.39 13.53
C GLY A 26 15.38 19.26 14.27
N ARG A 27 14.16 19.49 14.77
CA ARG A 27 13.31 18.43 15.35
C ARG A 27 12.83 17.46 14.27
N ILE A 28 12.45 17.96 13.09
CA ILE A 28 12.10 17.10 11.94
C ILE A 28 13.30 16.21 11.57
N ALA A 29 14.49 16.81 11.42
CA ALA A 29 15.70 16.05 11.12
C ALA A 29 16.00 14.98 12.20
N LEU A 30 15.86 15.33 13.48
CA LEU A 30 16.04 14.37 14.59
C LEU A 30 15.04 13.22 14.52
N PHE A 31 13.75 13.50 14.28
CA PHE A 31 12.73 12.46 14.14
C PHE A 31 12.96 11.58 12.91
N VAL A 32 13.39 12.15 11.78
CA VAL A 32 13.75 11.38 10.58
C VAL A 32 14.93 10.48 10.86
N VAL A 33 15.99 10.98 11.51
CA VAL A 33 17.16 10.16 11.89
C VAL A 33 16.75 9.05 12.86
N ALA A 34 15.96 9.36 13.89
CA ALA A 34 15.46 8.36 14.84
C ALA A 34 14.60 7.29 14.14
N ALA A 35 13.73 7.69 13.21
CA ALA A 35 12.92 6.76 12.42
C ALA A 35 13.78 5.88 11.51
N VAL A 36 14.79 6.44 10.84
CA VAL A 36 15.72 5.67 10.00
C VAL A 36 16.50 4.67 10.84
N VAL A 37 17.04 5.08 12.00
CA VAL A 37 17.76 4.17 12.91
C VAL A 37 16.83 3.07 13.42
N LEU A 38 15.59 3.41 13.78
CA LEU A 38 14.59 2.42 14.20
C LEU A 38 14.30 1.41 13.08
N VAL A 39 14.07 1.87 11.85
CA VAL A 39 13.83 0.99 10.69
C VAL A 39 15.03 0.10 10.41
N LEU A 40 16.26 0.63 10.46
CA LEU A 40 17.48 -0.16 10.28
C LEU A 40 17.62 -1.23 11.38
N PHE A 41 17.35 -0.87 12.63
CA PHE A 41 17.41 -1.81 13.76
C PHE A 41 16.36 -2.92 13.64
N LEU A 42 15.11 -2.56 13.32
CA LEU A 42 14.02 -3.54 13.14
C LEU A 42 14.23 -4.44 11.92
N SER A 43 14.87 -3.92 10.85
CA SER A 43 15.14 -4.68 9.63
C SER A 43 16.40 -5.54 9.70
N ALA A 44 17.32 -5.29 10.64
CA ALA A 44 18.58 -6.04 10.77
C ALA A 44 18.37 -7.55 10.90
N ARG A 45 17.41 -7.99 11.73
CA ARG A 45 17.06 -9.41 11.88
C ARG A 45 16.56 -10.02 10.57
N THR A 46 15.69 -9.30 9.87
CA THR A 46 15.13 -9.75 8.58
C THR A 46 16.22 -9.86 7.51
N LEU A 47 17.12 -8.89 7.44
CA LEU A 47 18.26 -8.91 6.51
C LEU A 47 19.23 -10.05 6.83
N ALA A 48 19.52 -10.29 8.10
CA ALA A 48 20.36 -11.39 8.54
C ALA A 48 19.75 -12.74 8.12
N ASN A 49 18.46 -12.97 8.41
CA ASN A 49 17.77 -14.19 8.00
C ASN A 49 17.77 -14.35 6.48
N PHE A 50 17.46 -13.29 5.72
CA PHE A 50 17.48 -13.31 4.27
C PHE A 50 18.86 -13.69 3.70
N TYR A 51 19.93 -13.12 4.28
CA TYR A 51 21.29 -13.41 3.86
C TYR A 51 21.70 -14.84 4.18
N VAL A 52 21.37 -15.33 5.38
CA VAL A 52 21.62 -16.71 5.80
C VAL A 52 20.87 -17.70 4.90
N ASP A 53 19.59 -17.45 4.63
CA ASP A 53 18.79 -18.28 3.73
C ASP A 53 19.40 -18.32 2.31
N LEU A 54 19.81 -17.16 1.78
CA LEU A 54 20.47 -17.07 0.48
C LEU A 54 21.76 -17.89 0.44
N LEU A 55 22.58 -17.82 1.50
CA LEU A 55 23.83 -18.58 1.59
C LEU A 55 23.56 -20.07 1.68
N TRP A 56 22.55 -20.46 2.48
CA TRP A 56 22.12 -21.86 2.62
C TRP A 56 21.66 -22.45 1.29
N PHE A 57 20.77 -21.77 0.57
CA PHE A 57 20.29 -22.23 -0.74
C PHE A 57 21.41 -22.34 -1.77
N ARG A 58 22.43 -21.47 -1.70
CA ARG A 58 23.64 -21.59 -2.53
C ARG A 58 24.50 -22.79 -2.13
N SER A 59 24.65 -23.09 -0.83
CA SER A 59 25.47 -24.21 -0.36
C SER A 59 24.94 -25.59 -0.77
N VAL A 60 23.64 -25.70 -1.06
CA VAL A 60 23.01 -26.95 -1.54
C VAL A 60 22.77 -26.95 -3.05
N ASP A 61 23.37 -26.01 -3.80
CA ASP A 61 23.18 -25.83 -5.25
C ASP A 61 21.70 -25.65 -5.68
N ARG A 62 20.85 -25.13 -4.78
CA ARG A 62 19.42 -24.85 -5.03
C ARG A 62 19.07 -23.36 -5.01
N GLY A 63 20.02 -22.50 -5.38
CA GLY A 63 19.81 -21.05 -5.44
C GLY A 63 18.61 -20.62 -6.33
N SER A 64 18.25 -21.42 -7.33
CA SER A 64 17.09 -21.18 -8.19
C SER A 64 15.75 -21.23 -7.43
N VAL A 65 15.64 -22.07 -6.40
CA VAL A 65 14.41 -22.22 -5.59
C VAL A 65 14.14 -20.94 -4.79
N PHE A 66 15.17 -20.37 -4.18
CA PHE A 66 15.08 -19.10 -3.45
C PHE A 66 14.55 -17.97 -4.33
N TRP A 67 15.14 -17.79 -5.51
CA TRP A 67 14.69 -16.77 -6.47
C TRP A 67 13.29 -17.03 -7.02
N THR A 68 12.92 -18.30 -7.21
CA THR A 68 11.57 -18.68 -7.64
C THR A 68 10.54 -18.31 -6.58
N GLY A 69 10.85 -18.52 -5.31
CA GLY A 69 10.00 -18.09 -4.19
C GLY A 69 9.83 -16.57 -4.16
N ILE A 70 10.92 -15.80 -4.23
CA ILE A 70 10.85 -14.33 -4.25
C ILE A 70 10.06 -13.81 -5.44
N LYS A 71 10.34 -14.31 -6.65
CA LYS A 71 9.60 -13.92 -7.86
C LYS A 71 8.12 -14.21 -7.73
N SER A 72 7.75 -15.35 -7.15
CA SER A 72 6.35 -15.73 -6.93
C SER A 72 5.66 -14.80 -5.93
N LYS A 73 6.31 -14.47 -4.81
CA LYS A 73 5.81 -13.49 -3.84
C LYS A 73 5.55 -12.14 -4.51
N VAL A 74 6.57 -11.58 -5.18
CA VAL A 74 6.47 -10.28 -5.86
C VAL A 74 5.40 -10.29 -6.94
N PHE A 75 5.33 -11.36 -7.74
CA PHE A 75 4.32 -11.53 -8.78
C PHE A 75 2.90 -11.52 -8.20
N LEU A 76 2.63 -12.30 -7.14
CA LEU A 76 1.31 -12.33 -6.49
C LEU A 76 0.95 -10.97 -5.89
N GLY A 77 1.86 -10.38 -5.10
CA GLY A 77 1.59 -9.07 -4.51
C GLY A 77 1.29 -8.01 -5.57
N ALA A 78 2.05 -8.00 -6.67
CA ALA A 78 1.83 -7.06 -7.76
C ALA A 78 0.49 -7.29 -8.47
N ILE A 79 0.19 -8.53 -8.87
CA ILE A 79 -1.00 -8.81 -9.68
C ILE A 79 -2.29 -8.54 -8.91
N PHE A 80 -2.36 -8.98 -7.65
CA PHE A 80 -3.54 -8.75 -6.81
C PHE A 80 -3.65 -7.27 -6.40
N SER A 81 -2.53 -6.58 -6.13
CA SER A 81 -2.61 -5.14 -5.82
C SER A 81 -3.09 -4.32 -7.00
N VAL A 82 -2.59 -4.62 -8.20
CA VAL A 82 -3.01 -3.95 -9.44
C VAL A 82 -4.47 -4.27 -9.75
N ALA A 83 -4.87 -5.54 -9.63
CA ALA A 83 -6.25 -5.95 -9.86
C ALA A 83 -7.23 -5.20 -8.94
N PHE A 84 -6.96 -5.15 -7.64
CA PHE A 84 -7.81 -4.39 -6.71
C PHE A 84 -7.78 -2.89 -6.98
N ALA A 85 -6.60 -2.31 -7.29
CA ALA A 85 -6.51 -0.90 -7.65
C ALA A 85 -7.38 -0.56 -8.86
N ILE A 86 -7.45 -1.45 -9.86
CA ILE A 86 -8.33 -1.29 -11.02
C ILE A 86 -9.79 -1.35 -10.61
N VAL A 87 -10.20 -2.35 -9.82
CA VAL A 87 -11.58 -2.49 -9.33
C VAL A 87 -11.99 -1.25 -8.55
N SER A 88 -11.19 -0.83 -7.57
CA SER A 88 -11.43 0.38 -6.76
C SER A 88 -11.53 1.64 -7.63
N PHE A 89 -10.64 1.79 -8.62
CA PHE A 89 -10.67 2.95 -9.52
C PHE A 89 -11.96 2.99 -10.36
N ILE A 90 -12.42 1.83 -10.85
CA ILE A 90 -13.67 1.70 -11.59
C ILE A 90 -14.85 2.05 -10.68
N SER A 91 -14.92 1.47 -9.48
CA SER A 91 -15.99 1.73 -8.49
C SER A 91 -16.08 3.21 -8.15
N LEU A 92 -14.95 3.87 -7.85
CA LEU A 92 -14.91 5.31 -7.58
C LEU A 92 -15.34 6.16 -8.79
N THR A 93 -14.96 5.73 -10.00
CA THR A 93 -15.36 6.43 -11.24
C THR A 93 -16.86 6.26 -11.51
N LEU A 94 -17.43 5.09 -11.21
CA LEU A 94 -18.87 4.84 -11.31
C LEU A 94 -19.65 5.65 -10.26
N ALA A 95 -19.17 5.69 -9.02
CA ALA A 95 -19.79 6.46 -7.95
C ALA A 95 -19.86 7.97 -8.29
N GLU A 96 -18.81 8.53 -8.89
CA GLU A 96 -18.82 9.91 -9.38
C GLU A 96 -19.83 10.12 -10.52
N ARG A 97 -19.95 9.16 -11.44
CA ARG A 97 -20.86 9.26 -12.59
C ARG A 97 -22.33 9.11 -12.20
N LEU A 98 -22.62 8.26 -11.21
CA LEU A 98 -23.97 7.96 -10.73
C LEU A 98 -24.42 8.91 -9.61
N SER A 99 -23.52 9.70 -9.03
CA SER A 99 -23.86 10.66 -7.98
C SER A 99 -24.84 11.72 -8.50
N PRO A 100 -26.02 11.89 -7.88
CA PRO A 100 -26.95 12.96 -8.19
C PRO A 100 -26.27 14.32 -8.03
N LYS A 101 -26.40 15.17 -9.05
CA LYS A 101 -25.76 16.49 -9.10
C LYS A 101 -26.43 17.51 -8.18
N GLU A 102 -27.64 17.21 -7.71
CA GLU A 102 -28.45 18.09 -6.86
C GLU A 102 -28.32 17.65 -5.41
N LEU A 103 -27.43 18.29 -4.66
CA LEU A 103 -27.47 18.21 -3.20
C LEU A 103 -28.61 19.10 -2.69
N PRO A 104 -29.49 18.60 -1.80
CA PRO A 104 -30.43 19.45 -1.07
C PRO A 104 -29.68 20.60 -0.40
N SER A 105 -30.23 21.81 -0.46
CA SER A 105 -29.62 23.00 0.13
C SER A 105 -29.47 22.85 1.65
N GLY A 106 -28.24 22.62 2.13
CA GLY A 106 -27.90 22.45 3.55
C GLY A 106 -26.39 22.63 3.83
N PRO A 107 -25.96 22.54 5.12
CA PRO A 107 -24.56 22.74 5.55
C PRO A 107 -23.54 21.84 4.85
N GLU A 108 -23.98 20.66 4.41
CA GLU A 108 -23.18 19.68 3.66
C GLU A 108 -22.66 20.23 2.33
N ARG A 109 -23.42 21.14 1.70
CA ARG A 109 -23.02 21.76 0.44
C ARG A 109 -21.82 22.70 0.61
N GLU A 110 -21.73 23.42 1.73
CA GLU A 110 -20.59 24.32 2.00
C GLU A 110 -19.30 23.52 2.25
N VAL A 111 -19.38 22.37 2.93
CA VAL A 111 -18.24 21.47 3.13
C VAL A 111 -17.77 20.87 1.80
N VAL A 112 -18.71 20.40 0.98
CA VAL A 112 -18.41 19.81 -0.34
C VAL A 112 -17.89 20.86 -1.33
N GLU A 113 -18.41 22.08 -1.31
CA GLU A 113 -17.92 23.19 -2.16
C GLU A 113 -16.51 23.64 -1.73
N ARG A 114 -16.21 23.76 -0.43
CA ARG A 114 -14.84 24.01 0.05
C ARG A 114 -13.88 22.87 -0.34
N PHE A 115 -14.31 21.62 -0.24
CA PHE A 115 -13.51 20.48 -0.70
C PHE A 115 -13.27 20.54 -2.21
N LYS A 116 -14.29 20.84 -3.02
CA LYS A 116 -14.17 21.00 -4.48
C LYS A 116 -13.27 22.18 -4.87
N LEU A 117 -13.25 23.28 -4.13
CA LEU A 117 -12.37 24.42 -4.40
C LEU A 117 -10.88 24.08 -4.15
N ILE A 118 -10.58 23.24 -3.15
CA ILE A 118 -9.21 22.81 -2.83
C ILE A 118 -8.76 21.65 -3.74
N VAL A 119 -9.69 20.75 -4.08
CA VAL A 119 -9.40 19.45 -4.70
C VAL A 119 -9.73 19.41 -6.20
N GLY A 120 -10.48 20.38 -6.73
CA GLY A 120 -11.09 20.33 -8.06
C GLY A 120 -10.14 20.06 -9.24
N ARG A 121 -8.85 20.40 -9.12
CA ARG A 121 -7.83 20.11 -10.17
C ARG A 121 -7.05 18.79 -9.95
N ARG A 122 -7.15 18.16 -8.77
CA ARG A 122 -6.41 16.95 -8.39
C ARG A 122 -7.31 15.76 -8.03
N THR A 123 -8.63 15.84 -8.22
CA THR A 123 -9.59 14.74 -7.98
C THR A 123 -9.14 13.42 -8.62
N ARG A 124 -8.68 13.46 -9.89
CA ARG A 124 -8.16 12.27 -10.58
C ARG A 124 -6.89 11.70 -9.93
N LEU A 125 -5.97 12.55 -9.50
CA LEU A 125 -4.73 12.10 -8.84
C LEU A 125 -5.02 11.50 -7.46
N LEU A 126 -5.91 12.11 -6.69
CA LEU A 126 -6.34 11.56 -5.40
C LEU A 126 -7.05 10.23 -5.59
N ARG A 127 -7.93 10.09 -6.58
CA ARG A 127 -8.57 8.82 -6.90
C ARG A 127 -7.55 7.74 -7.21
N ILE A 128 -6.58 8.02 -8.07
CA ILE A 128 -5.49 7.07 -8.36
C ILE A 128 -4.70 6.74 -7.08
N ALA A 129 -4.34 7.73 -6.27
CA ALA A 129 -3.58 7.51 -5.05
C ALA A 129 -4.34 6.64 -4.04
N ILE A 130 -5.64 6.88 -3.88
CA ILE A 130 -6.52 6.11 -3.01
C ILE A 130 -6.67 4.68 -3.52
N SER A 131 -6.93 4.50 -4.82
CA SER A 131 -7.04 3.17 -5.42
C SER A 131 -5.74 2.38 -5.33
N VAL A 132 -4.58 3.02 -5.52
CA VAL A 132 -3.27 2.37 -5.35
C VAL A 132 -3.04 2.01 -3.88
N LEU A 133 -3.37 2.90 -2.95
CA LEU A 133 -3.23 2.64 -1.51
C LEU A 133 -4.05 1.41 -1.08
N PHE A 134 -5.35 1.39 -1.43
CA PHE A 134 -6.19 0.24 -1.13
C PHE A 134 -5.75 -1.01 -1.89
N GLY A 135 -5.33 -0.85 -3.14
CA GLY A 135 -4.75 -1.94 -3.93
C GLY A 135 -3.58 -2.60 -3.21
N LEU A 136 -2.64 -1.82 -2.69
CA LEU A 136 -1.53 -2.35 -1.90
C LEU A 136 -2.01 -2.98 -0.59
N MET A 137 -2.93 -2.36 0.14
CA MET A 137 -3.41 -2.91 1.41
C MET A 137 -4.11 -4.27 1.24
N VAL A 138 -4.92 -4.43 0.20
CA VAL A 138 -5.69 -5.66 -0.05
C VAL A 138 -4.89 -6.69 -0.87
N GLY A 139 -3.98 -6.23 -1.73
CA GLY A 139 -3.20 -7.09 -2.62
C GLY A 139 -1.89 -7.62 -2.03
N LEU A 140 -1.20 -6.86 -1.16
CA LEU A 140 0.07 -7.31 -0.57
C LEU A 140 -0.04 -8.61 0.25
N PRO A 141 -1.12 -8.87 1.01
CA PRO A 141 -1.29 -10.16 1.69
C PRO A 141 -1.21 -11.38 0.74
N ALA A 142 -1.52 -11.22 -0.55
CA ALA A 142 -1.39 -12.30 -1.54
C ALA A 142 0.04 -12.82 -1.69
N MET A 143 1.07 -12.02 -1.34
CA MET A 143 2.46 -12.48 -1.31
C MET A 143 2.65 -13.71 -0.41
N ALA A 144 1.84 -13.88 0.64
CA ALA A 144 1.93 -15.02 1.54
C ALA A 144 1.53 -16.34 0.86
N GLN A 145 0.69 -16.28 -0.18
CA GLN A 145 0.14 -17.44 -0.91
C GLN A 145 1.05 -17.98 -2.01
N TRP A 146 2.35 -17.63 -1.96
CA TRP A 146 3.32 -18.03 -2.98
C TRP A 146 3.52 -19.56 -3.04
N GLN A 147 3.37 -20.28 -1.92
CA GLN A 147 3.49 -21.74 -1.88
C GLN A 147 2.30 -22.39 -2.62
N ASP A 148 1.08 -21.99 -2.26
CA ASP A 148 -0.14 -22.47 -2.89
C ASP A 148 -0.16 -22.16 -4.39
N TRP A 149 0.32 -20.99 -4.80
CA TRP A 149 0.50 -20.67 -6.22
C TRP A 149 1.49 -21.61 -6.93
N LEU A 150 2.62 -21.94 -6.29
CA LEU A 150 3.59 -22.85 -6.88
C LEU A 150 3.05 -24.28 -6.97
N LEU A 151 2.30 -24.73 -5.96
CA LEU A 151 1.61 -26.02 -5.97
C LEU A 151 0.54 -26.06 -7.06
N PHE A 152 -0.27 -25.00 -7.17
CA PHE A 152 -1.28 -24.87 -8.21
C PHE A 152 -0.67 -24.93 -9.61
N LYS A 153 0.40 -24.17 -9.85
CA LYS A 153 1.08 -24.11 -11.15
C LYS A 153 1.74 -25.45 -11.52
N ASN A 154 2.31 -26.14 -10.55
CA ASN A 154 3.03 -27.40 -10.76
C ASN A 154 2.21 -28.61 -10.27
N SER A 155 0.87 -28.53 -10.36
CA SER A 155 -0.01 -29.59 -9.85
C SER A 155 0.24 -30.91 -10.57
N GLN A 156 0.26 -32.01 -9.82
CA GLN A 156 0.37 -33.38 -10.35
C GLN A 156 -0.85 -34.21 -9.95
N SER A 157 -1.13 -35.26 -10.71
CA SER A 157 -2.15 -36.26 -10.36
C SER A 157 -1.55 -37.33 -9.46
N PHE A 158 -2.31 -37.76 -8.45
CA PHE A 158 -1.94 -38.91 -7.62
C PHE A 158 -2.35 -40.25 -8.25
N GLY A 159 -3.22 -40.23 -9.26
CA GLY A 159 -3.77 -41.41 -9.91
C GLY A 159 -4.85 -42.12 -9.07
N ILE A 160 -5.27 -41.50 -7.98
CA ILE A 160 -6.29 -42.02 -7.07
C ILE A 160 -7.40 -40.99 -7.00
N ASN A 161 -8.59 -41.41 -7.43
CA ASN A 161 -9.78 -40.59 -7.37
C ASN A 161 -10.48 -40.76 -6.03
N ASP A 162 -11.06 -39.66 -5.53
CA ASP A 162 -11.87 -39.69 -4.34
C ASP A 162 -13.18 -40.48 -4.57
N PRO A 163 -13.68 -41.25 -3.58
CA PRO A 163 -14.88 -42.08 -3.77
C PRO A 163 -16.19 -41.30 -3.91
N LEU A 164 -16.22 -40.02 -3.54
CA LEU A 164 -17.45 -39.24 -3.41
C LEU A 164 -17.75 -38.43 -4.67
N TYR A 165 -16.75 -37.75 -5.22
CA TYR A 165 -16.84 -36.88 -6.39
C TYR A 165 -16.06 -37.40 -7.60
N GLY A 166 -15.26 -38.46 -7.45
CA GLY A 166 -14.49 -39.03 -8.54
C GLY A 166 -13.37 -38.12 -9.04
N VAL A 167 -12.90 -37.17 -8.21
CA VAL A 167 -11.84 -36.22 -8.53
C VAL A 167 -10.51 -36.72 -7.97
N ASP A 168 -9.42 -36.56 -8.72
CA ASP A 168 -8.08 -36.92 -8.25
C ASP A 168 -7.73 -36.17 -6.95
N ILE A 169 -7.15 -36.88 -5.99
CA ILE A 169 -6.75 -36.30 -4.69
C ILE A 169 -5.83 -35.07 -4.86
N GLY A 170 -5.03 -35.03 -5.94
CA GLY A 170 -4.15 -33.92 -6.27
C GLY A 170 -4.88 -32.61 -6.53
N PHE A 171 -6.15 -32.64 -6.90
CA PHE A 171 -6.97 -31.43 -6.94
C PHE A 171 -7.05 -30.76 -5.57
N TYR A 172 -7.37 -31.54 -4.53
CA TYR A 172 -7.57 -31.03 -3.17
C TYR A 172 -6.26 -30.55 -2.52
N VAL A 173 -5.14 -31.19 -2.84
CA VAL A 173 -3.83 -30.84 -2.27
C VAL A 173 -3.19 -29.67 -3.01
N PHE A 174 -3.20 -29.68 -4.35
CA PHE A 174 -2.43 -28.72 -5.13
C PHE A 174 -3.24 -27.53 -5.64
N ARG A 175 -4.53 -27.72 -5.94
CA ARG A 175 -5.32 -26.71 -6.63
C ARG A 175 -6.28 -25.99 -5.71
N LEU A 176 -6.97 -26.73 -4.86
CA LEU A 176 -8.04 -26.21 -4.02
C LEU A 176 -7.61 -25.05 -3.12
N PRO A 177 -6.47 -25.09 -2.39
CA PRO A 177 -6.09 -23.99 -1.50
C PRO A 177 -5.97 -22.64 -2.23
N PHE A 178 -5.32 -22.64 -3.40
CA PHE A 178 -5.18 -21.43 -4.20
C PHE A 178 -6.51 -20.96 -4.81
N LEU A 179 -7.37 -21.89 -5.25
CA LEU A 179 -8.69 -21.55 -5.78
C LEU A 179 -9.60 -20.95 -4.70
N THR A 180 -9.58 -21.49 -3.49
CA THR A 180 -10.31 -20.93 -2.35
C THR A 180 -9.83 -19.51 -2.05
N PHE A 181 -8.50 -19.30 -1.99
CA PHE A 181 -7.94 -17.96 -1.84
C PHE A 181 -8.39 -16.98 -2.95
N MET A 182 -8.43 -17.42 -4.21
CA MET A 182 -8.90 -16.58 -5.31
C MET A 182 -10.37 -16.17 -5.15
N VAL A 183 -11.23 -17.09 -4.70
CA VAL A 183 -12.64 -16.82 -4.45
C VAL A 183 -12.82 -15.86 -3.28
N ASP A 184 -12.14 -16.12 -2.16
CA ASP A 184 -12.20 -15.26 -0.97
C ASP A 184 -11.71 -13.84 -1.27
N TRP A 185 -10.61 -13.73 -2.02
CA TRP A 185 -10.07 -12.45 -2.44
C TRP A 185 -11.01 -11.72 -3.41
N ALA A 186 -11.59 -12.43 -4.39
CA ALA A 186 -12.54 -11.84 -5.33
C ALA A 186 -13.81 -11.35 -4.63
N PHE A 187 -14.30 -12.11 -3.65
CA PHE A 187 -15.42 -11.70 -2.81
C PHE A 187 -15.09 -10.44 -2.01
N ALA A 188 -13.93 -10.41 -1.34
CA ALA A 188 -13.47 -9.23 -0.62
C ALA A 188 -13.33 -8.00 -1.54
N ALA A 189 -12.82 -8.20 -2.76
CA ALA A 189 -12.67 -7.15 -3.76
C ALA A 189 -14.00 -6.63 -4.31
N ALA A 190 -15.05 -7.45 -4.32
CA ALA A 190 -16.38 -7.03 -4.75
C ALA A 190 -17.16 -6.29 -3.67
N VAL A 191 -16.92 -6.61 -2.39
CA VAL A 191 -17.64 -6.02 -1.24
C VAL A 191 -17.04 -4.69 -0.78
N MET A 192 -15.72 -4.51 -0.88
CA MET A 192 -15.00 -3.29 -0.48
C MET A 192 -15.03 -2.20 -1.54
#